data_AF-A0ABD1TZG7-F1
#
_entry.id   AF-A0ABD1TZG7-F1
#
_cell.length_a   1.000
_cell.length_b   1.000
_cell.length_c   1.000
_cell.angle_alpha   90.00
_cell.angle_beta   90.00
_cell.angle_gamma   90.00
#
_symmetry.space_group_name_H-M   'P 1'
#
loop_
_entity.id
_entity.type
_entity.pdbx_description
1 polymer ?
#
loop_
_entity_poly.entity_id
_entity_poly.type
_entity_poly.pdbx_seq_one_letter_code
_entity_poly.pdbx_strand_id
1 'polypeptide(L)'
;MIQIPRINSAKADALSILASSKGSELFKLVPIKHLTKLSIDVVTEVKWIEETLTWIEPILTFLKDQTIPSNRKEARKVRRRTTHFCCLTTSSANEATPCPSLGTWAARR
;
A
#
# COMPACT_ATOMS: atom_id res chain seq x y z
N MET A 1 -0.59 25.94 -17.09
CA MET A 1 -0.51 25.86 -15.62
C MET A 1 -1.80 26.46 -15.09
N ILE A 2 -2.69 25.65 -14.51
CA ILE A 2 -4.02 26.10 -14.07
C ILE A 2 -3.89 26.54 -12.61
N GLN A 3 -4.09 27.84 -12.36
CA GLN A 3 -4.07 28.40 -11.02
C GLN A 3 -5.50 28.38 -10.48
N ILE A 4 -5.74 27.53 -9.48
CA ILE A 4 -7.04 27.47 -8.81
C ILE A 4 -7.11 28.67 -7.86
N PRO A 5 -8.07 29.60 -8.04
CA PRO A 5 -8.21 30.72 -7.13
C PRO A 5 -8.58 30.19 -5.74
N ARG A 6 -7.92 30.74 -4.70
CA ARG A 6 -7.98 30.25 -3.31
C ARG A 6 -9.40 30.17 -2.73
N ILE A 7 -10.30 31.02 -3.21
CA ILE A 7 -11.73 31.00 -2.85
C ILE A 7 -12.40 29.66 -3.21
N ASN A 8 -11.93 28.99 -4.27
CA ASN A 8 -12.45 27.71 -4.73
C ASN A 8 -11.82 26.51 -4.01
N SER A 9 -10.74 26.70 -3.23
CA SER A 9 -10.07 25.64 -2.46
C SER A 9 -10.45 25.61 -0.99
N ALA A 10 -11.40 26.44 -0.53
CA ALA A 10 -11.75 26.59 0.89
C ALA A 10 -12.03 25.26 1.60
N LYS A 11 -12.67 24.29 0.92
CA LYS A 11 -12.91 22.94 1.45
C LYS A 11 -11.61 22.13 1.62
N ALA A 12 -10.69 22.22 0.66
CA ALA A 12 -9.40 21.55 0.72
C ALA A 12 -8.49 22.20 1.79
N ASP A 13 -8.50 23.53 1.89
CA ASP A 13 -7.78 24.29 2.92
C ASP A 13 -8.29 23.90 4.32
N ALA A 14 -9.61 23.79 4.52
CA ALA A 14 -10.19 23.32 5.77
C ALA A 14 -9.73 21.90 6.14
N LEU A 15 -9.69 20.97 5.16
CA LEU A 15 -9.18 19.62 5.38
C LEU A 15 -7.68 19.60 5.69
N SER A 16 -6.88 20.45 5.04
CA SER A 16 -5.45 20.58 5.33
C SER A 16 -5.20 21.10 6.75
N ILE A 17 -6.02 22.06 7.22
CA ILE A 17 -5.95 22.58 8.59
C ILE A 17 -6.35 21.48 9.58
N LEU A 18 -7.40 20.71 9.29
CA LEU A 18 -7.80 19.57 10.10
C LEU A 18 -6.70 18.49 10.15
N ALA A 19 -5.98 18.23 9.06
CA ALA A 19 -4.89 17.25 9.05
C ALA A 19 -3.64 17.71 9.82
N SER A 20 -3.38 19.03 9.87
CA SER A 20 -2.21 19.63 10.53
C SER A 20 -2.43 19.90 12.02
N SER A 21 -3.68 20.09 12.44
CA SER A 21 -4.02 20.36 13.83
C SER A 21 -3.82 19.12 14.71
N LYS A 22 -3.47 19.33 15.98
CA LYS A 22 -3.21 18.24 16.93
C LYS A 22 -4.55 17.62 17.35
N GLY A 23 -4.67 16.30 17.15
CA GLY A 23 -5.90 15.51 17.25
C GLY A 23 -6.81 15.83 18.45
N SER A 24 -6.26 16.17 19.60
CA SER A 24 -7.03 16.44 20.83
C SER A 24 -8.03 17.60 20.74
N GLU A 25 -7.77 18.63 19.93
CA GLU A 25 -8.73 19.73 19.70
C GLU A 25 -9.74 19.39 18.59
N LEU A 26 -9.34 18.54 17.65
CA LEU A 26 -10.13 18.16 16.48
C LEU A 26 -11.28 17.21 16.80
N PHE A 27 -11.08 16.27 17.75
CA PHE A 27 -12.15 15.38 18.20
C PHE A 27 -13.34 16.13 18.81
N LYS A 28 -13.16 17.39 19.24
CA LYS A 28 -14.23 18.26 19.74
C LYS A 28 -15.00 18.98 18.62
N LEU A 29 -14.34 19.27 17.50
CA LEU A 29 -14.89 20.03 16.38
C LEU A 29 -15.51 19.13 15.30
N VAL A 30 -14.96 17.94 15.10
CA VAL A 30 -15.43 16.96 14.11
C VAL A 30 -15.57 15.59 14.78
N PRO A 31 -16.81 15.10 15.00
CA PRO A 31 -17.01 13.76 15.54
C PRO A 31 -16.52 12.72 14.53
N ILE A 32 -15.43 12.03 14.86
CA ILE A 32 -14.93 10.90 14.07
C ILE A 32 -15.74 9.66 14.48
N LYS A 33 -16.60 9.18 13.59
CA LYS A 33 -17.38 7.97 13.82
C LYS A 33 -16.54 6.74 13.46
N HIS A 34 -16.21 5.95 14.46
CA HIS A 34 -15.64 4.62 14.23
C HIS A 34 -16.76 3.67 13.82
N LEU A 35 -16.71 3.19 12.58
CA LEU A 35 -17.63 2.17 12.09
C LEU A 35 -17.05 0.79 12.40
N THR A 36 -17.81 -0.04 13.11
CA THR A 36 -17.46 -1.44 13.40
C THR A 36 -17.72 -2.38 12.21
N LYS A 37 -18.46 -1.89 11.22
CA LYS A 37 -18.78 -2.58 9.97
C LYS A 37 -18.32 -1.71 8.81
N LEU A 38 -17.95 -2.33 7.69
CA LEU A 38 -17.59 -1.60 6.48
C LEU A 38 -18.75 -0.69 6.06
N SER A 39 -18.44 0.54 5.65
CA SER A 39 -19.45 1.51 5.19
C SER A 39 -20.01 1.18 3.80
N ILE A 40 -19.57 0.08 3.20
CA ILE A 40 -19.90 -0.32 1.84
C ILE A 40 -20.62 -1.67 1.95
N ASP A 41 -21.84 -1.74 1.43
CA ASP A 41 -22.70 -2.94 1.50
C ASP A 41 -22.24 -4.07 0.58
N VAL A 42 -21.47 -3.74 -0.45
CA VAL A 42 -20.99 -4.69 -1.46
C VAL A 42 -19.47 -4.57 -1.51
N VAL A 43 -18.77 -5.66 -1.22
CA VAL A 43 -17.39 -5.83 -1.70
C VAL A 43 -17.54 -5.82 -3.22
N THR A 44 -17.44 -4.64 -3.83
CA THR A 44 -17.47 -4.50 -5.28
C THR A 44 -16.45 -5.49 -5.80
N GLU A 45 -16.91 -6.42 -6.64
CA GLU A 45 -16.00 -7.30 -7.36
C GLU A 45 -14.98 -6.38 -8.02
N VAL A 46 -13.73 -6.48 -7.55
CA VAL A 46 -12.63 -5.71 -8.11
C VAL A 46 -12.56 -6.15 -9.55
N LYS A 47 -13.05 -5.30 -10.46
CA LYS A 47 -12.91 -5.54 -11.89
C LYS A 47 -11.41 -5.66 -12.15
N TRP A 48 -10.99 -6.88 -12.45
CA TRP A 48 -9.64 -7.15 -12.89
C TRP A 48 -9.42 -6.31 -14.13
N ILE A 49 -8.47 -5.39 -14.05
CA ILE A 49 -8.01 -4.68 -15.22
C ILE A 49 -7.22 -5.72 -16.01
N GLU A 50 -7.73 -6.16 -17.16
CA GLU A 50 -7.01 -7.00 -18.13
C GLU A 50 -5.82 -6.27 -18.78
N GLU A 51 -5.27 -5.26 -18.12
CA GLU A 51 -4.03 -4.64 -18.54
C GLU A 51 -2.93 -5.68 -18.39
N THR A 52 -2.14 -5.86 -19.45
CA THR A 52 -0.88 -6.57 -19.41
C THR A 52 -0.10 -6.11 -18.17
N LEU A 53 0.10 -7.01 -17.21
CA LEU A 53 0.63 -6.74 -15.88
C LEU A 53 2.14 -6.45 -15.89
N THR A 54 2.60 -5.62 -16.82
CA THR A 54 4.01 -5.29 -17.10
C THR A 54 4.73 -4.69 -15.89
N TRP A 55 4.01 -4.01 -15.00
CA TRP A 55 4.60 -3.43 -13.80
C TRP A 55 4.81 -4.45 -12.67
N ILE A 56 4.00 -5.51 -12.61
CA ILE A 56 4.04 -6.51 -11.53
C ILE A 56 4.93 -7.70 -11.89
N GLU A 57 5.14 -7.97 -13.18
CA GLU A 57 6.06 -8.99 -13.69
C GLU A 57 7.41 -9.01 -12.96
N PRO A 58 8.18 -7.90 -12.86
CA PRO A 58 9.47 -7.91 -12.17
C PRO A 58 9.36 -8.13 -10.65
N ILE A 59 8.19 -7.85 -10.06
CA ILE A 59 7.93 -8.12 -8.63
C ILE A 59 7.61 -9.60 -8.44
N LEU A 60 6.82 -10.19 -9.34
CA LEU A 60 6.47 -11.61 -9.32
C LEU A 60 7.68 -12.51 -9.60
N THR A 61 8.51 -12.19 -10.59
CA THR A 61 9.73 -12.95 -10.88
C THR A 61 10.73 -12.88 -9.72
N PHE A 62 10.89 -11.70 -9.10
CA PHE A 62 11.71 -11.57 -7.90
C PHE A 62 11.14 -12.34 -6.70
N LEU A 63 9.81 -12.41 -6.55
CA LEU A 63 9.16 -13.19 -5.49
C LEU A 63 9.25 -14.70 -5.71
N LYS A 64 9.13 -15.17 -6.96
CA LYS A 64 9.15 -16.60 -7.32
C LYS A 64 10.55 -17.16 -7.46
N ASP A 65 11.38 -16.49 -8.27
CA ASP A 65 12.68 -17.01 -8.71
C ASP A 65 13.85 -16.37 -7.95
N GLN A 66 13.58 -15.40 -7.07
CA GLN A 66 14.59 -14.59 -6.37
C GLN A 66 15.59 -13.89 -7.30
N THR A 67 15.21 -13.70 -8.58
CA THR A 67 16.09 -13.13 -9.59
C THR A 67 16.19 -11.62 -9.45
N ILE A 68 17.40 -11.13 -9.23
CA ILE A 68 17.68 -9.70 -9.11
C ILE A 68 18.10 -9.18 -10.50
N PRO A 69 17.46 -8.13 -11.05
CA PRO A 69 17.87 -7.57 -12.32
C PRO A 69 19.30 -7.01 -12.24
N SER A 70 20.07 -7.18 -13.33
CA SER A 70 21.49 -6.81 -13.40
C SER A 70 21.75 -5.32 -13.10
N ASN A 71 20.80 -4.45 -13.44
CA ASN A 71 20.88 -3.03 -13.11
C ASN A 71 20.64 -2.78 -11.60
N ARG A 72 21.68 -2.31 -10.91
CA ARG A 72 21.65 -1.99 -9.46
C ARG A 72 20.50 -1.06 -9.05
N LYS A 73 20.11 -0.08 -9.89
CA LYS A 73 19.03 0.85 -9.58
C LYS A 73 17.66 0.16 -9.66
N GLU A 74 17.45 -0.68 -10.66
CA GLU A 74 16.23 -1.46 -10.84
C GLU A 74 16.09 -2.53 -9.76
N ALA A 75 17.18 -3.22 -9.42
CA ALA A 75 17.24 -4.17 -8.32
C ALA A 75 16.78 -3.55 -6.99
N ARG A 76 17.24 -2.34 -6.69
CA ARG A 76 16.82 -1.60 -5.49
C ARG A 76 15.34 -1.22 -5.54
N LYS A 77 14.82 -0.87 -6.71
CA LYS A 77 13.41 -0.51 -6.92
C LYS A 77 12.51 -1.72 -6.73
N VAL A 78 12.86 -2.87 -7.30
CA VAL A 78 12.12 -4.13 -7.14
C VAL A 78 12.11 -4.55 -5.68
N ARG A 79 13.28 -4.62 -5.01
CA ARG A 79 13.35 -4.99 -3.58
C ARG A 79 12.48 -4.11 -2.68
N ARG A 80 12.47 -2.80 -2.90
CA ARG A 80 11.63 -1.86 -2.15
C ARG A 80 10.14 -2.03 -2.42
N ARG A 81 9.76 -2.44 -3.63
CA ARG A 81 8.35 -2.69 -3.96
C ARG A 81 7.89 -4.01 -3.37
N THR A 82 8.73 -5.04 -3.43
CA THR A 82 8.42 -6.38 -2.94
C THR A 82 8.15 -6.43 -1.43
N THR A 83 8.66 -5.49 -0.62
CA THR A 83 8.32 -5.45 0.82
C THR A 83 6.82 -5.26 1.09
N HIS A 84 6.07 -4.76 0.11
CA HIS A 84 4.62 -4.58 0.22
C HIS A 84 3.80 -5.78 -0.26
N PHE A 85 4.44 -6.80 -0.85
CA PHE A 85 3.76 -7.93 -1.46
C PHE A 85 4.27 -9.25 -0.86
N CYS A 86 3.33 -10.16 -0.58
CA CYS A 86 3.61 -11.52 -0.14
C CYS A 86 3.06 -12.49 -1.18
N CYS A 87 3.85 -13.48 -1.59
CA CYS A 87 3.35 -14.54 -2.46
C CYS A 87 2.65 -15.58 -1.59
N LEU A 88 1.32 -15.69 -1.71
CA LEU A 88 0.54 -16.74 -1.04
C LEU A 88 0.56 -17.99 -1.91
N THR A 89 1.67 -18.73 -1.92
CA THR A 89 1.73 -20.01 -2.64
C THR A 89 1.01 -21.08 -1.82
N THR A 90 -0.23 -21.41 -2.18
CA THR A 90 -0.97 -22.56 -1.64
C THR A 90 -0.53 -23.84 -2.37
N SER A 91 0.70 -24.28 -2.13
CA SER A 91 1.21 -25.54 -2.66
C SER A 91 2.02 -26.27 -1.58
N SER A 92 1.40 -27.31 -1.06
CA SER A 92 1.91 -28.32 -0.11
C SER A 92 2.14 -27.87 1.33
N ALA A 93 1.38 -28.49 2.23
CA ALA A 93 1.73 -28.59 3.64
C ALA A 93 3.18 -29.10 3.79
N ASN A 94 3.89 -28.52 4.77
CA ASN A 94 5.14 -29.02 5.37
C ASN A 94 6.48 -28.44 4.90
N GLU A 95 6.54 -27.24 4.33
CA GLU A 95 7.78 -26.45 4.42
C GLU A 95 7.49 -24.95 4.33
N ALA A 96 7.61 -24.26 5.46
CA ALA A 96 7.52 -22.82 5.52
C ALA A 96 8.82 -22.20 4.97
N THR A 97 8.95 -22.11 3.65
CA THR A 97 10.00 -21.29 3.04
C THR A 97 9.82 -19.83 3.52
N PRO A 98 10.82 -19.23 4.18
CA PRO A 98 10.70 -17.87 4.68
C PRO A 98 10.49 -16.89 3.53
N CYS A 99 9.54 -15.96 3.68
CA CYS A 99 9.35 -14.86 2.74
C CYS A 99 10.68 -14.13 2.51
N PRO A 100 11.23 -14.08 1.28
CA PRO A 100 12.55 -13.52 1.00
C PRO A 100 12.68 -12.03 1.36
N SER A 101 11.55 -11.31 1.42
CA SER A 101 11.49 -9.89 1.80
C SER A 101 11.55 -9.66 3.31
N LEU A 102 11.29 -10.68 4.13
CA LEU A 102 11.34 -10.64 5.58
C LEU A 102 12.69 -11.19 6.07
N GLY A 103 13.79 -10.57 5.66
CA GLY A 103 15.09 -10.88 6.24
C GLY A 103 15.09 -10.67 7.75
N THR A 104 15.31 -11.72 8.54
CA THR A 104 15.79 -11.71 9.95
C THR A 104 15.13 -10.76 10.96
N TRP A 105 13.91 -10.27 10.74
CA TRP A 105 13.19 -9.43 11.73
C TRP A 105 12.62 -10.20 12.93
N ALA A 106 12.78 -11.53 12.97
CA ALA A 106 12.27 -12.36 14.07
C ALA A 106 13.10 -12.29 15.38
N ALA A 107 14.24 -11.59 15.42
CA ALA A 107 15.15 -11.60 16.57
C ALA A 107 15.19 -10.28 17.38
N ARG A 108 14.08 -9.53 17.44
CA ARG A 108 13.99 -8.38 18.37
C ARG A 108 12.55 -8.11 18.81
N ARG A 109 12.11 -8.85 19.81
CA ARG A 109 11.11 -8.40 20.78
C ARG A 109 11.31 -9.13 22.10
#